data_AF-X1SAZ4-F1
#
_entry.id   AF-X1SAZ4-F1
#
_cell.length_a   1.000
_cell.length_b   1.000
_cell.length_c   1.000
_cell.angle_alpha   90.00
_cell.angle_beta   90.00
_cell.angle_gamma   90.00
#
_symmetry.space_group_name_H-M   'P 1'
#
loop_
_entity.id
_entity.type
_entity.pdbx_description
1 polymer ?
#
loop_
_entity_poly.entity_id
_entity_poly.type
_entity_poly.pdbx_seq_one_letter_code
_entity_poly.pdbx_strand_id
1 'polypeptide(L)'
;PLDVSIQVYFMDSNEDKIDSLFNEQNWNILPSGVVNDDGKVIMTTYNKVEVPLSESQIDNVFVTEKIMIKTTVETTDQGTRDIKFYSTNYLGFKLGAKAEVSVTSDENN
;
A
#
# COMPACT_ATOMS: atom_id res chain seq x y z
N PRO A 1 1.78 -3.13 -16.58
CA PRO A 1 2.55 -1.95 -17.03
C PRO A 1 2.13 -0.68 -16.28
N LEU A 2 2.00 -0.78 -14.95
CA LEU A 2 1.57 0.32 -14.11
C LEU A 2 2.55 0.46 -12.94
N ASP A 3 3.11 1.64 -12.79
CA ASP A 3 3.75 2.11 -11.56
C ASP A 3 2.63 2.56 -10.64
N VAL A 4 2.65 2.09 -9.39
CA VAL A 4 1.56 2.30 -8.44
C VAL A 4 2.09 2.86 -7.13
N SER A 5 1.63 4.06 -6.81
CA SER A 5 1.76 4.64 -5.48
C SER A 5 0.46 4.48 -4.71
N ILE A 6 0.55 4.12 -3.43
CA ILE A 6 -0.60 3.92 -2.54
C ILE A 6 -0.42 4.77 -1.30
N GLN A 7 -1.52 5.35 -0.87
CA GLN A 7 -1.66 5.93 0.46
C GLN A 7 -2.89 5.33 1.13
N VAL A 8 -2.77 4.99 2.41
CA VAL A 8 -3.86 4.49 3.23
C VAL A 8 -4.13 5.49 4.34
N TYR A 9 -5.37 5.95 4.43
CA TYR A 9 -5.82 6.87 5.45
C TYR A 9 -6.75 6.16 6.43
N PHE A 10 -6.51 6.41 7.71
CA PHE A 10 -7.35 6.02 8.81
C PHE A 10 -8.33 7.16 9.09
N MET A 11 -9.62 6.87 9.14
CA MET A 11 -10.70 7.86 9.18
C MET A 11 -11.74 7.53 10.24
N ASP A 12 -12.40 8.57 10.75
CA ASP A 12 -13.58 8.43 11.61
C ASP A 12 -14.87 8.21 10.78
N SER A 13 -16.01 8.12 11.45
CA SER A 13 -17.33 7.98 10.81
C SER A 13 -17.71 9.15 9.90
N ASN A 14 -17.23 10.37 10.19
CA ASN A 14 -17.49 11.57 9.41
C ASN A 14 -16.55 11.72 8.21
N GLU A 15 -15.63 10.77 8.00
CA GLU A 15 -14.60 10.79 6.95
C GLU A 15 -13.48 11.80 7.19
N ASP A 16 -13.38 12.30 8.42
CA ASP A 16 -12.23 13.09 8.84
C ASP A 16 -11.01 12.19 9.03
N LYS A 17 -9.88 12.63 8.48
CA LYS A 17 -8.62 11.87 8.53
C LYS A 17 -8.03 11.92 9.94
N ILE A 18 -7.95 10.76 10.57
CA ILE A 18 -7.25 10.54 11.84
C ILE A 18 -5.75 10.44 11.60
N ASP A 19 -5.34 9.56 10.68
CA ASP A 19 -3.91 9.25 10.46
C ASP A 19 -3.64 8.71 9.03
N SER A 20 -2.37 8.51 8.68
CA SER A 20 -1.89 8.00 7.39
C SER A 20 -0.86 6.89 7.59
N LEU A 21 -1.02 5.78 6.89
CA LEU A 21 -0.12 4.63 6.99
C LEU A 21 1.22 4.88 6.28
N PHE A 22 1.16 5.42 5.06
CA PHE A 22 2.36 5.70 4.26
C PHE A 22 2.71 7.20 4.32
N ASN A 23 3.96 7.51 4.00
CA ASN A 23 4.47 8.85 3.79
C ASN A 23 5.18 8.91 2.43
N GLU A 24 5.68 10.09 2.05
CA GLU A 24 6.31 10.29 0.74
C GLU A 24 7.54 9.41 0.49
N GLN A 25 8.14 8.82 1.53
CA GLN A 25 9.31 7.96 1.43
C GLN A 25 8.94 6.50 1.10
N ASN A 26 7.72 6.07 1.41
CA ASN A 26 7.31 4.66 1.29
C ASN A 26 5.97 4.45 0.56
N TRP A 27 5.37 5.50 0.01
CA TRP A 27 4.14 5.42 -0.78
C TRP A 27 4.27 4.78 -2.18
N ASN A 28 5.48 4.65 -2.73
CA ASN A 28 5.67 3.95 -4.01
C ASN A 28 5.76 2.45 -3.74
N ILE A 29 4.64 1.75 -3.95
CA ILE A 29 4.47 0.38 -3.49
C ILE A 29 4.73 -0.62 -4.61
N LEU A 30 4.43 -0.33 -5.87
CA LEU A 30 4.61 -1.32 -6.94
C LEU A 30 5.25 -0.67 -8.17
N PRO A 31 6.52 -0.99 -8.50
CA PRO A 31 7.11 -0.55 -9.75
C PRO A 31 6.40 -1.22 -10.94
N SER A 32 6.41 -0.59 -12.11
CA SER A 32 5.80 -1.19 -13.30
C SER A 32 6.51 -2.44 -13.79
N GLY A 33 5.74 -3.33 -14.41
CA GLY A 33 6.28 -4.48 -15.13
C GLY A 33 7.05 -4.07 -16.38
N VAL A 34 8.04 -4.89 -16.77
CA VAL A 34 8.85 -4.66 -17.97
C VAL A 34 7.99 -4.86 -19.21
N VAL A 35 8.07 -3.92 -20.15
CA VAL A 35 7.37 -3.96 -21.45
C VAL A 35 8.34 -4.18 -22.60
N ASN A 36 7.87 -4.82 -23.67
CA ASN A 36 8.63 -4.94 -24.92
C ASN A 36 8.38 -3.74 -25.86
N ASP A 37 8.97 -3.80 -27.06
CA ASP A 37 8.84 -2.73 -28.06
C ASP A 37 7.40 -2.46 -28.50
N ASP A 38 6.54 -3.48 -28.45
CA ASP A 38 5.12 -3.39 -28.79
C ASP A 38 4.25 -2.84 -27.64
N GLY A 39 4.84 -2.43 -26.52
CA GLY A 39 4.12 -1.94 -25.35
C GLY A 39 3.41 -3.02 -24.53
N LYS A 40 3.77 -4.30 -24.74
CA LYS A 40 3.20 -5.45 -24.01
C LYS A 40 4.08 -5.80 -22.82
N VAL A 41 3.46 -6.01 -21.65
CA VAL A 41 4.14 -6.55 -20.47
C VAL A 41 4.70 -7.93 -20.76
N ILE A 42 5.99 -8.11 -20.55
CA ILE A 42 6.71 -9.39 -20.65
C ILE A 42 7.20 -9.91 -19.31
N MET A 43 7.23 -9.05 -18.28
CA MET A 43 7.62 -9.44 -16.91
C MET A 43 6.79 -8.68 -15.89
N THR A 44 6.22 -9.42 -14.92
CA THR A 44 5.47 -8.85 -13.79
C THR A 44 6.40 -8.48 -12.64
N THR A 45 6.07 -7.42 -11.93
CA THR A 45 6.74 -7.00 -10.70
C THR A 45 5.90 -7.38 -9.47
N TYR A 46 6.60 -7.53 -8.35
CA TYR A 46 6.02 -7.75 -7.04
C TYR A 46 6.80 -6.93 -6.03
N ASN A 47 6.11 -6.40 -5.04
CA ASN A 47 6.75 -5.74 -3.92
C ASN A 47 5.97 -6.01 -2.64
N LYS A 48 6.69 -6.00 -1.52
CA LYS A 48 6.11 -6.12 -0.18
C LYS A 48 6.70 -5.01 0.67
N VAL A 49 5.82 -4.21 1.26
CA VAL A 49 6.22 -3.15 2.19
C VAL A 49 5.68 -3.50 3.57
N GLU A 50 6.56 -3.44 4.57
CA GLU A 50 6.19 -3.54 5.98
C GLU A 50 6.35 -2.16 6.59
N VAL A 51 5.28 -1.66 7.21
CA VAL A 51 5.27 -0.35 7.85
C VAL A 51 5.17 -0.56 9.36
N PRO A 52 6.22 -0.25 10.14
CA PRO A 52 6.12 -0.26 11.58
C PRO A 52 5.21 0.89 12.03
N LEU A 53 4.32 0.61 12.99
CA LEU A 53 3.48 1.62 13.62
C LEU A 53 4.07 1.99 14.99
N SER A 54 4.09 3.28 15.31
CA SER A 54 4.36 3.74 16.67
C SER A 54 3.17 3.43 17.60
N GLU A 55 3.38 3.51 18.91
CA GLU A 55 2.31 3.35 19.91
C GLU A 55 1.12 4.28 19.63
N SER A 56 1.39 5.56 19.36
CA SER A 56 0.34 6.53 19.03
C SER A 56 -0.43 6.19 17.74
N GLN A 57 0.24 5.61 16.74
CA GLN A 57 -0.43 5.18 15.51
C GLN A 57 -1.27 3.93 15.75
N ILE A 58 -0.83 3.04 16.64
CA ILE A 58 -1.60 1.88 17.08
C ILE A 58 -2.88 2.34 17.80
N ASP A 59 -2.79 3.34 18.69
CA ASP A 59 -3.97 3.94 19.33
C ASP A 59 -4.95 4.52 18.31
N ASN A 60 -4.43 5.21 17.28
CA ASN A 60 -5.25 5.72 16.18
C ASN A 60 -5.94 4.60 15.38
N VAL A 61 -5.28 3.46 15.17
CA VAL A 61 -5.88 2.29 14.51
C VAL A 61 -7.09 1.77 15.31
N PHE A 62 -7.03 1.78 16.65
CA PHE A 62 -8.13 1.31 17.49
C PHE A 62 -9.37 2.19 17.47
N VAL A 63 -9.22 3.49 17.20
CA VAL A 63 -10.34 4.44 17.09
C VAL A 63 -10.79 4.68 15.64
N THR A 64 -10.15 4.01 14.67
CA THR A 64 -10.50 4.13 13.26
C THR A 64 -11.80 3.39 12.95
N GLU A 65 -12.71 4.04 12.23
CA GLU A 65 -13.98 3.45 11.81
C GLU A 65 -14.00 3.15 10.30
N LYS A 66 -13.18 3.85 9.52
CA LYS A 66 -13.08 3.69 8.06
C LYS A 66 -11.63 3.69 7.59
N ILE A 67 -11.35 2.91 6.56
CA ILE A 67 -10.06 2.92 5.85
C ILE A 67 -10.30 3.41 4.43
N MET A 68 -9.59 4.46 4.02
CA MET A 68 -9.56 4.93 2.64
C MET A 68 -8.23 4.55 2.00
N ILE A 69 -8.29 3.86 0.87
CA ILE A 69 -7.11 3.54 0.06
C ILE A 69 -7.13 4.46 -1.16
N LYS A 70 -6.13 5.33 -1.25
CA LYS A 70 -5.90 6.20 -2.40
C LYS A 70 -4.75 5.64 -3.23
N THR A 71 -4.99 5.46 -4.52
CA THR A 71 -4.00 4.91 -5.45
C THR A 71 -3.75 5.91 -6.58
N THR A 72 -2.49 6.17 -6.86
CA THR A 72 -2.04 6.88 -8.06
C THR A 72 -1.34 5.88 -8.95
N VAL A 73 -1.72 5.83 -10.23
CA VAL A 73 -1.13 4.93 -11.21
C VAL A 73 -0.55 5.71 -12.37
N GLU A 74 0.61 5.27 -12.86
CA GLU A 74 1.27 5.79 -14.04
C GLU A 74 1.67 4.62 -14.94
N THR A 75 1.59 4.79 -16.26
CA THR A 75 2.06 3.76 -17.18
C THR A 75 3.59 3.71 -17.20
N THR A 76 4.14 2.54 -17.52
CA THR A 76 5.58 2.35 -17.74
C THR A 76 6.17 3.47 -18.61
N ASP A 77 7.39 3.91 -18.28
CA ASP A 77 8.10 5.02 -18.92
C ASP A 77 7.34 6.35 -18.88
N GLN A 78 6.54 6.60 -17.84
CA GLN A 78 5.82 7.86 -17.62
C GLN A 78 4.89 8.26 -18.79
N GLY A 79 4.36 7.25 -19.49
CA GLY A 79 3.47 7.47 -20.63
C GLY A 79 4.16 8.04 -21.87
N THR A 80 5.49 8.01 -21.94
CA THR A 80 6.26 8.46 -23.12
C THR A 80 6.14 7.53 -24.33
N ARG A 81 5.53 6.35 -24.16
CA ARG A 81 5.26 5.38 -25.22
C ARG A 81 3.90 4.74 -25.08
N ASP A 82 3.40 4.19 -26.19
CA ASP A 82 2.15 3.44 -26.21
C ASP A 82 2.27 2.15 -25.39
N ILE A 83 1.32 1.94 -24.49
CA ILE A 83 1.22 0.78 -23.61
C ILE A 83 -0.09 0.03 -23.89
N LYS A 84 -0.02 -1.30 -24.01
CA LYS A 84 -1.18 -2.16 -24.29
C LYS A 84 -1.67 -2.84 -23.01
N PHE A 85 -2.96 -2.68 -22.73
CA PHE A 85 -3.66 -3.40 -21.68
C PHE A 85 -4.37 -4.62 -22.26
N TYR A 86 -4.04 -5.79 -21.73
CA TYR A 86 -4.66 -7.06 -22.09
C TYR A 86 -5.56 -7.54 -20.95
N SER A 87 -6.60 -8.32 -21.28
CA SER A 87 -7.50 -8.91 -20.28
C SER A 87 -6.81 -9.84 -19.27
N THR A 88 -5.61 -10.30 -19.60
CA THR A 88 -4.76 -11.11 -18.71
C THR A 88 -3.91 -10.29 -17.75
N ASN A 89 -3.87 -8.96 -17.90
CA ASN A 89 -3.19 -8.09 -16.95
C ASN A 89 -4.07 -7.91 -15.70
N TYR A 90 -3.48 -8.12 -14.53
CA TYR A 90 -4.14 -7.91 -13.25
C TYR A 90 -3.25 -7.10 -12.32
N LEU A 91 -3.88 -6.39 -11.39
CA LEU A 91 -3.24 -5.69 -10.29
C LEU A 91 -3.89 -6.22 -9.00
N GLY A 92 -3.08 -6.77 -8.10
CA GLY A 92 -3.55 -7.37 -6.86
C GLY A 92 -2.88 -6.75 -5.66
N PHE A 93 -3.67 -6.39 -4.66
CA PHE A 93 -3.20 -5.87 -3.38
C PHE A 93 -3.57 -6.82 -2.25
N LYS A 94 -2.64 -7.03 -1.31
CA LYS A 94 -2.87 -7.81 -0.09
C LYS A 94 -2.38 -6.97 1.09
N LEU A 95 -3.29 -6.67 2.01
CA LEU A 95 -2.99 -5.97 3.26
C LEU A 95 -3.20 -6.94 4.42
N GLY A 96 -2.31 -6.88 5.40
CA GLY A 96 -2.40 -7.65 6.63
C GLY A 96 -1.72 -6.93 7.78
N ALA A 97 -2.13 -7.24 9.00
CA ALA A 97 -1.53 -6.72 10.22
C ALA A 97 -0.79 -7.84 10.95
N LYS A 98 0.34 -7.49 11.59
CA LYS A 98 1.09 -8.37 12.49
C LYS A 98 1.28 -7.62 13.80
N ALA A 99 0.85 -8.23 14.90
CA ALA A 99 1.03 -7.70 16.25
C ALA A 99 1.97 -8.61 17.05
N GLU A 100 2.80 -8.01 17.89
CA GLU A 100 3.63 -8.69 18.89
C GLU A 100 3.12 -8.27 20.27
N VAL A 101 2.87 -9.25 21.14
CA VAL A 101 2.30 -9.03 22.47
C VAL A 101 3.27 -9.57 23.51
N SER A 102 3.81 -8.68 24.34
CA SER A 102 4.64 -9.05 25.49
C SER A 102 3.75 -9.11 26.74
N VAL A 103 3.61 -10.31 27.32
CA VAL A 103 2.91 -10.52 28.60
C VAL A 103 3.96 -10.66 29.69
N THR A 104 4.04 -9.67 30.58
CA THR A 104 4.83 -9.76 31.80
C THR A 104 3.88 -10.10 32.93
N SER A 105 4.06 -11.27 33.56
CA SER A 105 3.27 -11.65 34.72
C SER A 105 3.98 -11.16 35.97
N ASP A 106 3.35 -10.26 36.73
CA ASP A 106 3.80 -9.91 38.07
C ASP A 106 3.44 -11.08 39.01
N GLU A 107 4.38 -12.00 39.22
CA GLU A 107 4.31 -12.95 40.32
C GLU A 107 4.45 -12.20 41.65
N ASN A 108 3.33 -11.72 42.19
CA ASN A 108 3.22 -11.38 43.61
C ASN A 108 2.70 -12.61 44.37
N ASN A 109 3.67 -13.31 44.97
CA ASN A 109 3.64 -14.27 46.08
C ASN A 109 2.30 -14.42 46.84
#